data_AF-A0A511JLG6-F1
#
_entry.id   AF-A0A511JLG6-F1
#
_cell.length_a   1.000
_cell.length_b   1.000
_cell.length_c   1.000
_cell.angle_alpha   90.00
_cell.angle_beta   90.00
_cell.angle_gamma   90.00
#
_symmetry.space_group_name_H-M   'P 1'
#
loop_
_entity.id
_entity.type
_entity.pdbx_description
1 polymer ?
#
loop_
_entity_poly.entity_id
_entity_poly.type
_entity_poly.pdbx_seq_one_letter_code
_entity_poly.pdbx_strand_id
1 'polypeptide(L)'
;MRKLIALLSAVVLAILGISVVTSAYASPGHPHQVTYSGQGLNADGTLQDDRCDDGTEPYLLFILTANKATAADITLPSGTFPMVQSGNGAYKFMADYQNPVSLIGVAVASYDGVKTNAQFVISHGCEGDTYPPSSTPPTS
;
A
#
# COMPACT_ATOMS: atom_id res chain seq x y z
N MET A 1 -23.34 -49.24 50.96
CA MET A 1 -23.93 -47.98 50.42
C MET A 1 -22.93 -47.36 49.46
N ARG A 2 -23.42 -46.87 48.31
CA ARG A 2 -22.71 -46.67 47.04
C ARG A 2 -21.70 -45.50 47.11
N LYS A 3 -20.45 -45.73 46.68
CA LYS A 3 -19.47 -44.66 46.42
C LYS A 3 -19.81 -44.01 45.06
N LEU A 4 -20.37 -42.80 45.10
CA LEU A 4 -20.64 -41.99 43.92
C LEU A 4 -19.34 -41.28 43.49
N ILE A 5 -18.94 -41.59 42.26
CA ILE A 5 -17.85 -40.97 41.51
C ILE A 5 -18.29 -39.56 41.12
N ALA A 6 -17.58 -38.53 41.56
CA ALA A 6 -17.78 -37.16 41.09
C ALA A 6 -16.64 -36.78 40.14
N LEU A 7 -16.91 -36.91 38.85
CA LEU A 7 -16.20 -36.25 37.74
C LEU A 7 -16.80 -34.85 37.59
N LEU A 8 -15.99 -33.80 37.70
CA LEU A 8 -16.28 -32.46 37.16
C LEU A 8 -14.94 -31.84 36.73
N SER A 9 -14.59 -31.96 35.46
CA SER A 9 -14.81 -30.95 34.40
C SER A 9 -13.84 -29.77 34.51
N ALA A 10 -12.62 -29.98 34.03
CA ALA A 10 -11.67 -28.91 33.73
C ALA A 10 -12.09 -28.23 32.41
N VAL A 11 -12.74 -27.07 32.50
CA VAL A 11 -12.97 -26.19 31.34
C VAL A 11 -11.70 -25.38 31.13
N VAL A 12 -10.81 -25.88 30.26
CA VAL A 12 -9.66 -25.11 29.76
C VAL A 12 -10.19 -24.09 28.77
N LEU A 13 -10.28 -22.84 29.20
CA LEU A 13 -10.63 -21.70 28.37
C LEU A 13 -9.44 -21.39 27.45
N ALA A 14 -9.42 -22.02 26.27
CA ALA A 14 -8.48 -21.69 25.21
C ALA A 14 -8.89 -20.36 24.56
N ILE A 15 -8.33 -19.26 25.04
CA ILE A 15 -8.42 -17.96 24.38
C ILE A 15 -7.58 -18.07 23.09
N LEU A 16 -8.28 -18.20 21.97
CA LEU A 16 -7.74 -18.09 20.62
C LEU A 16 -7.13 -16.70 20.43
N GLY A 17 -5.81 -16.60 20.64
CA GLY A 17 -5.02 -15.49 20.12
C GLY A 17 -4.97 -15.59 18.60
N ILE A 18 -5.86 -14.86 17.93
CA ILE A 18 -5.75 -14.62 16.49
C ILE A 18 -4.59 -13.63 16.31
N SER A 19 -3.38 -14.16 16.23
CA SER A 19 -2.24 -13.41 15.72
C SER A 19 -2.49 -13.17 14.23
N VAL A 20 -2.92 -11.97 13.87
CA VAL A 20 -2.83 -11.49 12.49
C VAL A 20 -1.35 -11.40 12.17
N VAL A 21 -0.81 -12.47 11.57
CA VAL A 21 0.51 -12.45 10.94
C VAL A 21 0.37 -11.56 9.70
N THR A 22 0.65 -10.27 9.85
CA THR A 22 0.95 -9.42 8.71
C THR A 22 2.30 -9.88 8.18
N SER A 23 2.25 -10.78 7.21
CA SER A 23 3.42 -11.21 6.46
C SER A 23 3.96 -10.02 5.69
N ALA A 24 4.84 -9.24 6.30
CA ALA A 24 5.70 -8.34 5.56
C ALA A 24 6.61 -9.23 4.71
N TYR A 25 6.31 -9.33 3.41
CA TYR A 25 7.19 -9.99 2.48
C TYR A 25 8.47 -9.16 2.45
N ALA A 26 9.56 -9.69 3.02
CA ALA A 26 10.89 -9.14 2.81
C ALA A 26 11.22 -9.39 1.34
N SER A 27 10.86 -8.43 0.49
CA SER A 27 11.21 -8.54 -0.91
C SER A 27 12.74 -8.50 -1.05
N PRO A 28 13.34 -9.29 -1.95
CA PRO A 28 14.78 -9.23 -2.22
C PRO A 28 15.11 -7.87 -2.82
N GLY A 29 15.32 -6.87 -1.95
CA GLY A 29 15.42 -5.46 -2.32
C GLY A 29 16.27 -5.27 -3.56
N HIS A 30 15.64 -4.79 -4.62
CA HIS A 30 16.29 -4.64 -5.90
C HIS A 30 17.38 -3.54 -5.84
N PRO A 31 18.45 -3.63 -6.66
CA PRO A 31 19.64 -2.78 -6.51
C PRO A 31 19.41 -1.31 -6.82
N HIS A 32 18.31 -0.96 -7.49
CA HIS A 32 17.98 0.41 -7.86
C HIS A 32 16.68 0.83 -7.21
N GLN A 33 16.62 2.10 -6.83
CA GLN A 33 15.49 2.67 -6.13
C GLN A 33 15.15 4.04 -6.71
N VAL A 34 13.87 4.38 -6.68
CA VAL A 34 13.35 5.72 -6.95
C VAL A 34 12.34 6.07 -5.86
N THR A 35 12.58 7.18 -5.18
CA THR A 35 11.71 7.67 -4.11
C THR A 35 10.63 8.57 -4.70
N TYR A 36 9.40 8.35 -4.29
CA TYR A 36 8.28 9.19 -4.70
C TYR A 36 8.48 10.63 -4.24
N SER A 37 8.35 11.58 -5.16
CA SER A 37 8.61 12.99 -4.88
C SER A 37 7.41 13.90 -5.20
N GLY A 38 6.19 13.33 -5.30
CA GLY A 38 4.95 14.09 -5.53
C GLY A 38 4.47 14.11 -6.99
N GLN A 39 5.04 13.29 -7.88
CA GLN A 39 4.60 13.20 -9.27
C GLN A 39 3.16 12.67 -9.37
N GLY A 40 2.28 13.43 -10.03
CA GLY A 40 0.84 13.12 -10.10
C GLY A 40 -0.02 13.93 -9.13
N LEU A 41 0.57 14.88 -8.40
CA LEU A 41 -0.15 15.82 -7.52
C LEU A 41 -0.21 17.24 -8.09
N ASN A 42 -1.30 17.93 -7.78
CA ASN A 42 -1.43 19.37 -7.95
C ASN A 42 -0.54 20.11 -6.93
N ALA A 43 -0.36 21.41 -7.10
CA ALA A 43 0.46 22.24 -6.21
C ALA A 43 -0.08 22.29 -4.76
N ASP A 44 -1.37 22.05 -4.57
CA ASP A 44 -2.04 21.98 -3.26
C ASP A 44 -1.96 20.58 -2.61
N GLY A 45 -1.34 19.60 -3.28
CA GLY A 45 -1.18 18.24 -2.79
C GLY A 45 -2.32 17.27 -3.14
N THR A 46 -3.37 17.73 -3.82
CA THR A 46 -4.45 16.87 -4.33
C THR A 46 -4.00 16.06 -5.56
N LEU A 47 -4.73 14.99 -5.92
CA LEU A 47 -4.44 14.22 -7.12
C LEU A 47 -4.69 15.04 -8.40
N GLN A 48 -3.80 14.93 -9.39
CA GLN A 48 -4.03 15.52 -10.73
C GLN A 48 -5.14 14.81 -11.51
N ASP A 49 -5.33 13.51 -11.25
CA ASP A 49 -6.34 12.65 -11.88
C ASP A 49 -7.06 11.90 -10.76
N ASP A 50 -8.20 12.43 -10.34
CA ASP A 50 -9.09 11.83 -9.36
C ASP A 50 -10.24 11.11 -10.09
N ARG A 51 -10.43 9.84 -9.75
CA ARG A 51 -11.35 8.91 -10.44
C ARG A 51 -12.28 8.25 -9.45
N CYS A 52 -13.12 9.06 -8.84
CA CYS A 52 -14.20 8.64 -7.96
C CYS A 52 -15.53 8.60 -8.72
N ASP A 53 -15.96 7.39 -9.08
CA ASP A 53 -17.37 7.14 -9.38
C ASP A 53 -18.12 6.80 -8.07
N ASP A 54 -19.44 6.99 -8.03
CA ASP A 54 -20.25 6.68 -6.84
C ASP A 54 -20.01 5.25 -6.33
N GLY A 55 -19.66 5.13 -5.04
CA GLY A 55 -19.38 3.84 -4.41
C GLY A 55 -18.03 3.23 -4.77
N THR A 56 -17.11 3.99 -5.38
CA THR A 56 -15.72 3.56 -5.60
C THR A 56 -15.01 3.43 -4.25
N GLU A 57 -14.45 2.24 -4.01
CA GLU A 57 -13.60 2.01 -2.84
C GLU A 57 -12.31 2.86 -2.93
N PRO A 58 -11.84 3.45 -1.81
CA PRO A 58 -10.65 4.29 -1.82
C PRO A 58 -9.38 3.56 -2.30
N TYR A 59 -8.65 4.12 -3.27
CA TYR A 59 -7.41 3.54 -3.77
C TYR A 59 -6.41 4.58 -4.33
N LEU A 60 -5.15 4.17 -4.41
CA LEU A 60 -4.12 4.85 -5.21
C LEU A 60 -3.48 3.87 -6.20
N LEU A 61 -3.36 4.29 -7.47
CA LEU A 61 -2.60 3.55 -8.47
C LEU A 61 -1.20 4.15 -8.65
N PHE A 62 -0.19 3.39 -8.25
CA PHE A 62 1.21 3.71 -8.49
C PHE A 62 1.69 3.12 -9.79
N ILE A 63 2.49 3.88 -10.54
CA ILE A 63 3.17 3.41 -11.76
C ILE A 63 4.67 3.63 -11.61
N LEU A 64 5.45 2.57 -11.83
CA LEU A 64 6.89 2.64 -12.07
C LEU A 64 7.16 2.41 -13.55
N THR A 65 7.95 3.28 -14.16
CA THR A 65 8.60 3.00 -15.45
C THR A 65 10.12 2.96 -15.24
N ALA A 66 10.74 1.81 -15.49
CA ALA A 66 12.16 1.56 -15.32
C ALA A 66 12.70 0.74 -16.50
N ASN A 67 13.66 1.31 -17.24
CA ASN A 67 14.14 0.71 -18.49
C ASN A 67 14.77 -0.67 -18.25
N LYS A 68 14.35 -1.68 -19.04
CA LYS A 68 14.81 -3.08 -18.94
C LYS A 68 14.58 -3.76 -17.58
N ALA A 69 13.80 -3.17 -16.67
CA ALA A 69 13.42 -3.85 -15.46
C ALA A 69 12.60 -5.11 -15.81
N THR A 70 12.90 -6.19 -15.09
CA THR A 70 12.19 -7.47 -15.14
C THR A 70 11.43 -7.76 -13.85
N ALA A 71 11.83 -7.12 -12.75
CA ALA A 71 11.10 -7.14 -11.49
C ALA A 71 11.11 -5.76 -10.82
N ALA A 72 10.06 -5.49 -10.05
CA ALA A 72 9.96 -4.31 -9.23
C ALA A 72 9.09 -4.54 -8.00
N ASP A 73 9.42 -3.83 -6.93
CA ASP A 73 8.66 -3.76 -5.69
C ASP A 73 8.36 -2.33 -5.33
N ILE A 74 7.32 -2.13 -4.54
CA ILE A 74 7.00 -0.88 -3.88
C ILE A 74 7.06 -1.07 -2.36
N THR A 75 7.72 -0.16 -1.68
CA THR A 75 7.73 -0.02 -0.23
C THR A 75 6.86 1.17 0.13
N LEU A 76 5.84 0.90 0.93
CA LEU A 76 4.90 1.85 1.54
C LEU A 76 5.02 1.73 3.08
N PRO A 77 4.41 2.64 3.86
CA PRO A 77 4.37 2.52 5.33
C PRO A 77 3.81 1.18 5.82
N SER A 78 2.90 0.57 5.05
CA SER A 78 2.27 -0.71 5.36
C SER A 78 3.14 -1.93 5.06
N GLY A 79 4.24 -1.78 4.32
CA GLY A 79 5.15 -2.87 3.96
C GLY A 79 5.71 -2.77 2.55
N THR A 80 6.39 -3.82 2.13
CA THR A 80 6.94 -3.98 0.78
C THR A 80 6.14 -5.03 0.02
N PHE A 81 5.78 -4.70 -1.22
CA PHE A 81 4.92 -5.51 -2.06
C PHE A 81 5.46 -5.59 -3.49
N PRO A 82 5.32 -6.75 -4.17
CA PRO A 82 5.67 -6.86 -5.57
C PRO A 82 4.73 -6.01 -6.44
N MET A 83 5.30 -5.29 -7.40
CA MET A 83 4.51 -4.59 -8.41
C MET A 83 4.19 -5.52 -9.59
N VAL A 84 3.02 -5.35 -10.19
CA VAL A 84 2.58 -6.15 -11.33
C VAL A 84 3.09 -5.55 -12.63
N GLN A 85 3.81 -6.33 -13.43
CA GLN A 85 4.28 -5.88 -14.74
C GLN A 85 3.09 -5.67 -15.68
N SER A 86 3.05 -4.50 -16.34
CA SER A 86 2.00 -4.11 -17.29
C SER A 86 2.53 -3.74 -18.68
N GLY A 87 3.85 -3.68 -18.83
CA GLY A 87 4.53 -3.43 -20.09
C GLY A 87 6.04 -3.63 -19.95
N ASN A 88 6.78 -3.41 -21.03
CA ASN A 88 8.24 -3.53 -21.01
C ASN A 88 8.84 -2.43 -20.11
N GLY A 89 9.33 -2.83 -18.93
CA GLY A 89 9.82 -1.89 -17.92
C GLY A 89 8.73 -1.05 -17.24
N ALA A 90 7.44 -1.40 -17.36
CA ALA A 90 6.33 -0.67 -16.73
C ALA A 90 5.59 -1.56 -15.73
N TYR A 91 5.43 -1.06 -14.51
CA TYR A 91 4.87 -1.79 -13.37
C TYR A 91 3.80 -0.98 -12.66
N LYS A 92 2.80 -1.68 -12.13
CA LYS A 92 1.67 -1.07 -11.41
C LYS A 92 1.52 -1.68 -10.03
N PHE A 93 1.08 -0.86 -9.09
CA PHE A 93 0.59 -1.35 -7.80
C PHE A 93 -0.61 -0.53 -7.38
N MET A 94 -1.69 -1.22 -7.00
CA MET A 94 -2.88 -0.60 -6.44
C MET A 94 -2.81 -0.76 -4.92
N ALA A 95 -2.84 0.37 -4.21
CA ALA A 95 -2.82 0.42 -2.76
C ALA A 95 -4.15 0.95 -2.23
N ASP A 96 -4.45 0.64 -0.98
CA ASP A 96 -5.47 1.37 -0.22
C ASP A 96 -5.15 2.87 -0.22
N TYR A 97 -6.19 3.71 -0.22
CA TYR A 97 -5.98 5.16 -0.21
C TYR A 97 -5.24 5.63 1.05
N GLN A 98 -4.23 6.45 0.83
CA GLN A 98 -3.47 7.15 1.84
C GLN A 98 -3.32 8.60 1.37
N ASN A 99 -3.25 9.57 2.28
CA ASN A 99 -2.97 10.95 1.89
C ASN A 99 -1.68 11.01 1.03
N PRO A 100 -1.76 11.40 -0.27
CA PRO A 100 -0.62 11.32 -1.18
C PRO A 100 0.58 12.18 -0.76
N VAL A 101 0.34 13.28 -0.04
CA VAL A 101 1.40 14.15 0.47
C VAL A 101 2.23 13.45 1.54
N SER A 102 1.62 12.57 2.35
CA SER A 102 2.35 11.82 3.38
C SER A 102 3.30 10.77 2.81
N LEU A 103 3.16 10.43 1.53
CA LEU A 103 3.99 9.44 0.85
C LEU A 103 5.23 10.05 0.18
N ILE A 104 5.32 11.39 0.09
CA ILE A 104 6.48 12.08 -0.49
C ILE A 104 7.71 11.80 0.38
N GLY A 105 8.78 11.28 -0.22
CA GLY A 105 9.99 10.87 0.50
C GLY A 105 9.88 9.55 1.26
N VAL A 106 8.69 8.94 1.30
CA VAL A 106 8.40 7.71 2.06
C VAL A 106 8.17 6.53 1.15
N ALA A 107 7.33 6.67 0.12
CA ALA A 107 7.09 5.61 -0.85
C ALA A 107 8.33 5.43 -1.73
N VAL A 108 8.77 4.20 -1.90
CA VAL A 108 9.96 3.85 -2.71
C VAL A 108 9.62 2.71 -3.64
N ALA A 109 9.90 2.87 -4.93
CA ALA A 109 9.92 1.74 -5.85
C ALA A 109 11.35 1.24 -6.02
N SER A 110 11.56 -0.07 -5.91
CA SER A 110 12.83 -0.74 -6.18
C SER A 110 12.72 -1.63 -7.42
N TYR A 111 13.78 -1.73 -8.23
CA TYR A 111 13.77 -2.47 -9.49
C TYR A 111 15.16 -2.96 -9.93
N ASP A 112 15.20 -3.97 -10.80
CA ASP A 112 16.42 -4.66 -11.28
C ASP A 112 16.92 -4.21 -12.67
N GLY A 113 16.26 -3.22 -13.27
CA GLY A 113 16.57 -2.66 -14.59
C GLY A 113 17.75 -1.68 -14.63
N VAL A 114 17.73 -0.75 -15.58
CA VAL A 114 18.74 0.31 -15.71
C VAL A 114 18.36 1.49 -14.82
N LYS A 115 19.30 1.94 -13.97
CA LYS A 115 19.08 3.02 -12.98
C LYS A 115 18.61 4.37 -13.56
N THR A 116 18.97 4.67 -14.80
CA THR A 116 18.74 5.99 -15.39
C THR A 116 17.29 6.16 -15.87
N ASN A 117 16.73 7.35 -15.63
CA ASN A 117 15.40 7.77 -16.09
C ASN A 117 14.22 6.92 -15.57
N ALA A 118 14.37 6.26 -14.42
CA ALA A 118 13.22 5.64 -13.76
C ALA A 118 12.24 6.71 -13.28
N GLN A 119 10.94 6.49 -13.51
CA GLN A 119 9.86 7.37 -13.07
C GLN A 119 8.94 6.60 -12.14
N PHE A 120 8.62 7.19 -11.00
CA PHE A 120 7.69 6.62 -10.03
C PHE A 120 6.66 7.67 -9.65
N VAL A 121 5.40 7.38 -9.97
CA VAL A 121 4.31 8.36 -9.95
C VAL A 121 3.07 7.75 -9.33
N ILE A 122 2.24 8.58 -8.73
CA ILE A 122 0.83 8.26 -8.55
C ILE A 122 0.14 8.63 -9.86
N SER A 123 -0.44 7.66 -10.55
CA SER A 123 -1.10 7.94 -11.84
C SER A 123 -2.48 8.55 -11.65
N HIS A 124 -3.24 8.01 -10.70
CA HIS A 124 -4.58 8.44 -10.32
C HIS A 124 -5.00 7.67 -9.07
N GLY A 125 -6.16 8.02 -8.52
CA GLY A 125 -6.74 7.33 -7.39
C GLY A 125 -8.18 7.78 -7.15
N CYS A 126 -8.71 7.38 -6.01
CA CYS A 126 -9.95 7.89 -5.47
C CYS A 126 -9.86 7.89 -3.95
N GLU A 127 -10.16 9.02 -3.32
CA GLU A 127 -10.27 9.13 -1.85
C GLU A 127 -11.51 8.39 -1.33
N GLY A 128 -12.56 8.27 -2.15
CA GLY A 128 -13.82 7.60 -1.85
C GLY A 128 -14.68 8.36 -0.84
N ASP A 129 -15.96 7.99 -0.74
CA ASP A 129 -16.95 8.71 0.08
C ASP A 129 -16.78 8.49 1.59
N THR A 130 -16.01 7.47 1.97
CA THR A 130 -15.85 7.01 3.35
C THR A 130 -14.54 7.44 4.00
N TYR A 131 -13.61 8.02 3.23
CA TYR A 131 -12.39 8.58 3.79
C TYR A 131 -12.71 9.94 4.42
N PRO A 132 -12.30 10.20 5.68
CA PRO A 132 -12.60 11.47 6.33
C PRO A 132 -12.00 12.60 5.49
N PRO A 133 -12.76 13.68 5.22
CA PRO A 133 -12.29 14.74 4.33
C PRO A 133 -10.94 15.22 4.81
N SER A 134 -9.95 15.22 3.91
CA SER A 134 -8.67 15.89 4.12
C SER A 134 -8.99 17.28 4.65
N SER A 135 -8.56 17.56 5.88
CA SER A 135 -8.93 18.77 6.61
C SER A 135 -8.29 19.99 5.95
N THR A 136 -8.92 20.49 4.89
CA THR A 136 -8.73 21.85 4.41
C THR A 136 -9.07 22.77 5.59
N PRO A 137 -8.16 23.63 6.07
CA PRO A 137 -8.53 24.63 7.05
C PRO A 137 -9.65 25.49 6.46
N PRO A 138 -10.70 25.86 7.22
CA PRO A 138 -11.68 26.80 6.71
C PRO A 138 -10.96 28.10 6.38
N THR A 139 -11.09 28.56 5.14
CA THR A 139 -10.69 29.91 4.74
C THR A 139 -11.42 30.92 5.60
N SER A 140 -10.67 31.79 6.26
CA SER A 140 -11.11 33.10 6.76
C SER A 140 -10.06 34.12 6.38
#